data_AF-A0A482XN43-F1
#
_entry.id   AF-A0A482XN43-F1
#
_cell.length_a   1.000
_cell.length_b   1.000
_cell.length_c   1.000
_cell.angle_alpha   90.00
_cell.angle_beta   90.00
_cell.angle_gamma   90.00
#
_symmetry.space_group_name_H-M   'P 1'
#
loop_
_entity.id
_entity.type
_entity.pdbx_description
1 polymer ?
#
loop_
_entity_poly.entity_id
_entity_poly.type
_entity_poly.pdbx_seq_one_letter_code
_entity_poly.pdbx_strand_id
1 'polypeptide(L)'
;MGWYMVKSGLENRFDGPSDVPRVSQYRLASHLSLAFILYSLLLSSSLDVLLPAQKFDPTTITRLTSRFRMLAHSCKGMVFLTALSGAFVAGLDAGLVYNSFPYMGNGLIPSDILSMKPAITNFTENPTTVQFDHRILVSHPTCLI
;
A
#
# COMPACT_ATOMS: atom_id res chain seq x y z
N MET A 1 -6.83 -8.41 -14.43
CA MET A 1 -6.92 -7.02 -13.91
C MET A 1 -6.48 -5.95 -14.91
N GLY A 2 -5.44 -6.14 -15.73
CA GLY A 2 -5.03 -5.13 -16.73
C GLY A 2 -6.11 -4.77 -17.76
N TRP A 3 -6.77 -5.77 -18.36
CA TRP A 3 -7.91 -5.55 -19.26
C TRP A 3 -9.08 -4.81 -18.58
N TYR A 4 -9.33 -5.14 -17.31
CA TYR A 4 -10.33 -4.46 -16.49
C TYR A 4 -9.96 -2.97 -16.37
N MET A 5 -8.73 -2.63 -15.97
CA MET A 5 -8.22 -1.24 -15.90
C MET A 5 -8.47 -0.43 -17.18
N VAL A 6 -8.12 -0.98 -18.34
CA VAL A 6 -8.33 -0.31 -19.65
C VAL A 6 -9.83 -0.12 -19.94
N LYS A 7 -10.65 -1.14 -19.68
CA LYS A 7 -12.09 -1.09 -19.98
C LYS A 7 -12.84 0.00 -19.20
N SER A 8 -12.53 0.25 -17.91
CA SER A 8 -13.24 1.34 -17.20
C SER A 8 -12.75 2.73 -17.54
N GLY A 9 -11.59 2.89 -18.18
CA GLY A 9 -11.19 4.19 -18.72
C GLY A 9 -12.12 4.63 -19.85
N LEU A 10 -12.82 3.67 -20.47
CA LEU A 10 -13.75 3.87 -21.59
C LEU A 10 -15.23 3.84 -21.16
N GLU A 11 -15.52 3.59 -19.88
CA GLU A 11 -16.88 3.39 -19.37
C GLU A 11 -17.45 4.70 -18.77
N ASN A 12 -18.02 5.52 -19.66
CA ASN A 12 -19.13 6.47 -19.45
C ASN A 12 -19.15 7.30 -18.15
N ARG A 13 -18.28 8.31 -18.07
CA ARG A 13 -18.55 9.58 -17.38
C ARG A 13 -17.97 10.74 -18.19
N PHE A 14 -18.55 10.99 -19.36
CA PHE A 14 -18.23 12.17 -20.18
C PHE A 14 -19.49 13.05 -20.20
N ASP A 15 -19.72 13.81 -19.13
CA ASP A 15 -20.81 14.80 -19.08
C ASP A 15 -20.34 16.18 -19.60
N GLY A 16 -19.03 16.35 -19.88
CA GLY A 16 -18.47 17.54 -20.49
C GLY A 16 -17.31 17.27 -21.48
N PRO A 17 -17.02 18.21 -22.41
CA PRO A 17 -16.04 18.06 -23.49
C PRO A 17 -14.56 17.94 -23.04
N SER A 18 -14.29 18.00 -21.72
CA SER A 18 -12.94 17.98 -21.13
C SER A 18 -12.81 17.00 -19.96
N ASP A 19 -13.69 15.99 -19.85
CA ASP A 19 -13.58 14.97 -18.81
C ASP A 19 -12.39 14.03 -19.08
N VAL A 20 -11.40 14.08 -18.19
CA VAL A 20 -10.24 13.19 -18.25
C VAL A 20 -10.68 11.81 -17.76
N PRO A 21 -10.53 10.73 -18.56
CA PRO A 21 -10.89 9.39 -18.11
C PRO A 21 -10.01 8.97 -16.93
N ARG A 22 -10.56 9.01 -15.72
CA ARG A 22 -9.86 8.60 -14.51
C ARG A 22 -10.18 7.15 -14.19
N VAL A 23 -9.14 6.32 -14.13
CA VAL A 23 -9.24 4.97 -13.57
C VAL A 23 -9.48 5.07 -12.07
N SER A 24 -10.51 4.40 -11.56
CA SER A 24 -10.81 4.41 -10.12
C SER A 24 -9.59 3.95 -9.29
N GLN A 25 -9.28 4.69 -8.22
CA GLN A 25 -8.18 4.37 -7.29
C GLN A 25 -8.22 2.92 -6.77
N TYR A 26 -9.41 2.35 -6.58
CA TYR A 26 -9.59 0.97 -6.15
C TYR A 26 -9.09 -0.06 -7.19
N ARG A 27 -9.19 0.26 -8.48
CA ARG A 27 -8.74 -0.61 -9.60
C ARG A 27 -7.23 -0.57 -9.74
N LEU A 28 -6.62 0.60 -9.53
CA LEU A 28 -5.17 0.74 -9.49
C LEU A 28 -4.58 0.01 -8.27
N ALA A 29 -5.15 0.22 -7.07
CA ALA A 29 -4.72 -0.43 -5.84
C ALA A 29 -4.84 -1.95 -5.91
N SER A 30 -5.96 -2.48 -6.40
CA SER A 30 -6.15 -3.93 -6.58
C SER A 30 -5.19 -4.53 -7.62
N HIS A 31 -4.89 -3.82 -8.70
CA HIS A 31 -3.91 -4.27 -9.68
C HIS A 31 -2.50 -4.37 -9.10
N LEU A 32 -2.05 -3.31 -8.42
CA LEU A 32 -0.74 -3.28 -7.77
C LEU A 32 -0.63 -4.37 -6.70
N SER A 33 -1.69 -4.57 -5.91
CA SER A 33 -1.76 -5.63 -4.90
C SER A 33 -1.62 -7.02 -5.52
N LEU A 34 -2.35 -7.29 -6.59
CA LEU A 34 -2.28 -8.56 -7.29
C LEU A 34 -0.89 -8.81 -7.89
N ALA A 35 -0.31 -7.79 -8.53
CA ALA A 35 1.04 -7.86 -9.09
C ALA A 35 2.07 -8.15 -7.99
N PHE A 36 1.98 -7.46 -6.86
CA PHE A 36 2.89 -7.64 -5.72
C PHE A 36 2.78 -9.04 -5.10
N ILE A 37 1.56 -9.54 -4.92
CA ILE A 37 1.31 -10.90 -4.39
C ILE A 37 1.88 -11.95 -5.35
N LEU A 38 1.58 -11.85 -6.65
CA LEU A 38 2.07 -12.80 -7.65
C LEU A 38 3.60 -12.80 -7.71
N TYR A 39 4.21 -11.62 -7.75
CA TYR A 39 5.67 -11.49 -7.74
C TYR A 39 6.29 -12.08 -6.47
N SER A 40 5.71 -11.81 -5.30
CA SER A 40 6.18 -12.36 -4.03
C SER A 40 6.09 -13.88 -3.98
N LEU A 41 5.02 -14.46 -4.52
CA LEU A 41 4.86 -15.92 -4.62
C LEU A 41 5.88 -16.52 -5.58
N LEU A 42 6.04 -15.95 -6.77
CA LEU A 42 7.03 -16.41 -7.75
C LEU A 42 8.46 -16.32 -7.19
N LEU A 43 8.78 -15.22 -6.51
CA LEU A 43 10.07 -15.04 -5.86
C LEU A 43 10.28 -16.06 -4.74
N SER A 44 9.28 -16.29 -3.89
CA SER A 44 9.35 -17.30 -2.83
C SER A 44 9.55 -18.70 -3.41
N SER A 45 8.78 -19.09 -4.42
CA SER A 45 8.91 -20.39 -5.09
C SER A 45 10.26 -20.55 -5.79
N SER A 46 10.77 -19.49 -6.41
CA SER A 46 12.09 -19.49 -7.04
C SER A 46 13.20 -19.66 -6.00
N LEU A 47 13.10 -18.96 -4.86
CA LEU A 47 14.04 -19.10 -3.75
C LEU A 47 13.97 -20.50 -3.13
N ASP A 48 12.80 -21.11 -2.99
CA ASP A 48 12.65 -22.47 -2.47
C ASP A 48 13.34 -23.51 -3.38
N VAL A 49 13.35 -23.28 -4.70
CA VAL A 49 14.02 -24.16 -5.68
C VAL A 49 15.53 -23.90 -5.75
N LEU A 50 15.95 -22.64 -5.78
CA LEU A 50 17.36 -22.25 -5.92
C LEU A 50 18.16 -22.41 -4.61
N LEU A 51 17.50 -22.19 -3.48
CA LEU A 51 18.07 -22.21 -2.14
C LEU A 51 17.18 -23.07 -1.22
N PRO A 52 17.16 -24.40 -1.41
CA PRO A 52 16.34 -25.28 -0.60
C PRO A 52 16.70 -25.11 0.88
N ALA A 53 15.72 -24.72 1.68
CA ALA A 53 15.92 -24.51 3.10
C ALA A 53 16.41 -25.79 3.77
N GLN A 54 17.48 -25.69 4.56
CA GLN A 54 17.94 -26.82 5.35
C GLN A 54 16.85 -27.22 6.34
N LYS A 55 16.51 -28.51 6.38
CA LYS A 55 15.53 -29.03 7.33
C LYS A 55 16.13 -28.93 8.74
N PHE A 56 15.72 -27.93 9.49
CA PHE A 56 16.08 -27.82 10.90
C PHE A 56 15.31 -28.87 11.71
N ASP A 57 16.00 -29.51 12.64
CA ASP A 57 15.37 -30.40 13.60
C ASP A 57 14.41 -29.56 14.48
N PRO A 58 13.11 -29.92 14.59
CA PRO A 58 12.13 -29.16 15.38
C PRO A 58 12.52 -29.01 16.85
N THR A 59 13.41 -29.86 17.36
CA THR A 59 13.95 -29.78 18.72
C THR A 59 14.97 -28.65 18.93
N THR A 60 15.56 -28.13 17.85
CA THR A 60 16.58 -27.07 17.88
C THR A 60 15.98 -25.66 17.71
N ILE A 61 14.65 -25.54 17.53
CA ILE A 61 13.98 -24.25 17.40
C ILE A 61 14.01 -23.51 18.74
N THR A 62 14.97 -22.60 18.88
CA THR A 62 15.04 -21.72 20.04
C THR A 62 13.94 -20.66 20.00
N ARG A 63 13.59 -20.10 21.17
CA ARG A 63 12.67 -18.95 21.27
C ARG A 63 13.13 -17.75 20.42
N LEU A 64 14.44 -17.60 20.22
CA LEU A 64 15.02 -16.54 19.40
C LEU A 64 14.68 -16.74 17.92
N THR A 65 14.82 -17.95 17.38
CA THR A 65 14.50 -18.29 15.99
C THR A 65 13.00 -18.09 15.70
N SER A 66 12.13 -18.45 16.65
CA SER A 66 10.68 -18.22 16.53
C SER A 66 10.32 -16.73 16.50
N ARG A 67 10.94 -15.92 17.38
CA ARG A 67 10.77 -14.45 17.36
C ARG A 67 11.27 -13.83 16.07
N PHE A 68 12.43 -14.27 15.57
CA PHE A 68 12.97 -13.79 14.30
C PHE A 68 12.04 -14.12 13.12
N ARG A 69 11.50 -15.34 13.06
CA ARG A 69 10.51 -15.73 12.04
C ARG A 69 9.25 -14.87 12.11
N MET A 70 8.74 -14.63 13.31
CA MET A 70 7.58 -13.75 13.51
C MET A 70 7.89 -12.32 13.05
N LEU A 71 9.03 -11.76 13.44
CA LEU A 71 9.47 -10.43 13.00
C LEU A 71 9.62 -10.34 11.48
N ALA A 72 10.21 -11.36 10.84
CA ALA A 72 10.34 -11.43 9.39
C ALA A 72 8.98 -11.47 8.68
N HIS A 73 8.03 -12.26 9.18
CA HIS A 73 6.66 -12.29 8.64
C HIS A 73 5.92 -10.97 8.87
N SER A 74 6.06 -10.37 10.06
CA SER A 74 5.49 -9.05 10.38
C SER A 74 6.05 -7.95 9.48
N CYS A 75 7.37 -7.94 9.25
CA CYS A 75 8.03 -6.99 8.35
C CYS A 75 7.51 -7.15 6.91
N LYS A 76 7.39 -8.39 6.42
CA LYS A 76 6.79 -8.66 5.09
C LYS A 76 5.36 -8.12 4.99
N GLY A 77 4.54 -8.33 6.01
CA GLY A 77 3.18 -7.79 6.07
C GLY A 77 3.13 -6.26 6.09
N MET A 78 4.02 -5.63 6.84
CA MET A 78 4.12 -4.17 6.94
C MET A 78 4.53 -3.53 5.62
N VAL A 79 5.52 -4.10 4.92
CA VAL A 79 5.96 -3.65 3.59
C VAL A 79 4.81 -3.76 2.59
N PHE A 80 4.05 -4.86 2.62
CA PHE A 80 2.86 -5.02 1.78
C PHE A 80 1.80 -3.95 2.07
N LEU A 81 1.51 -3.68 3.34
CA LEU A 81 0.55 -2.65 3.73
C LEU A 81 1.00 -1.25 3.29
N THR A 82 2.29 -0.95 3.42
CA THR A 82 2.88 0.32 3.00
C THR A 82 2.78 0.52 1.48
N ALA A 83 3.08 -0.54 0.72
CA ALA A 83 2.93 -0.54 -0.74
C ALA A 83 1.47 -0.36 -1.17
N LEU A 84 0.54 -1.00 -0.45
CA LEU A 84 -0.90 -0.85 -0.69
C LEU A 84 -1.38 0.58 -0.44
N SER A 85 -0.99 1.17 0.70
CA SER A 85 -1.29 2.57 1.03
C SER A 85 -0.71 3.53 -0.03
N GLY A 86 0.51 3.26 -0.52
CA GLY A 86 1.12 4.03 -1.62
C GLY A 86 0.36 3.94 -2.94
N ALA A 87 -0.28 2.81 -3.23
CA ALA A 87 -1.13 2.67 -4.42
C ALA A 87 -2.39 3.53 -4.34
N PHE A 88 -2.94 3.75 -3.14
CA PHE A 88 -4.03 4.70 -2.93
C PHE A 88 -3.56 6.16 -3.07
N VAL A 89 -2.36 6.49 -2.58
CA VAL A 89 -1.76 7.83 -2.79
C VAL A 89 -1.61 8.14 -4.28
N ALA A 90 -1.10 7.18 -5.05
CA ALA A 90 -0.94 7.31 -6.49
C ALA A 90 -2.29 7.35 -7.23
N GLY A 91 -3.30 6.62 -6.76
CA GLY A 91 -4.63 6.58 -7.39
C GLY A 91 -5.48 7.84 -7.15
N LEU A 92 -5.25 8.55 -6.04
CA LEU A 92 -5.95 9.79 -5.70
C LEU A 92 -5.18 11.07 -6.08
N ASP A 93 -4.03 10.94 -6.74
CA ASP A 93 -3.05 12.03 -6.97
C ASP A 93 -2.69 12.78 -5.67
N ALA A 94 -2.80 12.10 -4.53
CA ALA A 94 -2.64 12.68 -3.20
C ALA A 94 -1.21 13.15 -2.93
N GLY A 95 -0.23 12.65 -3.70
CA GLY A 95 1.16 13.08 -3.64
C GLY A 95 1.36 14.57 -3.92
N LEU A 96 0.46 15.20 -4.66
CA LEU A 96 0.55 16.61 -5.06
C LEU A 96 -0.09 17.58 -4.04
N VAL A 97 -0.85 17.08 -3.06
CA VAL A 97 -1.64 17.92 -2.14
C VAL A 97 -0.76 18.62 -1.11
N TYR A 98 0.12 17.88 -0.43
CA TYR A 98 1.10 18.46 0.50
C TYR A 98 2.52 18.00 0.17
N ASN A 99 3.35 18.94 -0.33
CA ASN A 99 4.76 18.66 -0.66
C ASN A 99 5.72 18.83 0.53
N SER A 100 5.27 19.39 1.65
CA SER A 100 6.06 19.59 2.87
C SER A 100 5.87 18.44 3.88
N PHE A 101 6.96 18.03 4.54
CA PHE A 101 6.99 17.03 5.62
C PHE A 101 8.08 17.45 6.64
N PRO A 102 7.87 17.32 7.97
CA PRO A 102 6.76 16.68 8.70
C PRO A 102 5.49 17.53 8.85
N TYR A 103 5.54 18.83 8.51
CA TYR A 103 4.39 19.73 8.56
C TYR A 103 3.62 19.69 7.23
N MET A 104 2.33 19.34 7.27
CA MET A 104 1.42 19.35 6.12
C MET A 104 0.54 20.59 6.21
N GLY A 105 0.97 21.69 5.54
CA GLY A 105 0.32 22.99 5.66
C GLY A 105 0.67 23.71 6.96
N ASN A 106 -0.34 24.15 7.72
CA ASN A 106 -0.17 24.96 8.94
C ASN A 106 0.07 24.14 10.23
N GLY A 107 0.21 22.81 10.13
CA GLY A 107 0.38 21.92 11.28
C GLY A 107 0.91 20.54 10.92
N LEU A 108 1.13 19.70 11.93
CA LEU A 108 1.55 18.30 11.75
C LEU A 108 0.41 17.40 11.24
N ILE A 109 -0.83 17.79 11.54
CA ILE A 109 -2.07 17.09 11.18
C ILE A 109 -2.99 18.12 10.50
N PRO A 110 -3.26 17.99 9.19
CA PRO A 110 -4.22 18.85 8.51
C PRO A 110 -5.63 18.74 9.14
N SER A 111 -6.33 19.87 9.28
CA SER A 111 -7.72 19.91 9.78
C SER A 111 -8.72 19.19 8.87
N ASP A 112 -8.34 18.90 7.62
CA ASP A 112 -9.20 18.33 6.59
C ASP A 112 -9.23 16.78 6.55
N ILE A 113 -8.53 16.10 7.47
CA ILE A 113 -8.43 14.61 7.50
C ILE A 113 -9.79 13.91 7.67
N LEU A 114 -10.77 14.57 8.31
CA LEU A 114 -12.10 14.02 8.58
C LEU A 114 -13.22 14.79 7.87
N SER A 115 -12.89 15.50 6.77
CA SER A 115 -13.85 16.34 6.05
C SER A 115 -14.98 15.55 5.37
N MET A 116 -14.75 14.28 5.00
CA MET A 116 -15.77 13.42 4.37
C MET A 116 -16.55 12.60 5.42
N LYS A 117 -17.84 12.36 5.16
CA LYS A 117 -18.69 11.46 5.96
C LYS A 117 -19.15 10.30 5.07
N PRO A 118 -19.05 9.02 5.52
CA PRO A 118 -18.59 8.55 6.83
C PRO A 118 -17.06 8.60 7.02
N ALA A 119 -16.59 8.59 8.28
CA ALA A 119 -15.18 8.76 8.62
C ALA A 119 -14.25 7.73 7.93
N ILE A 120 -14.75 6.52 7.68
CA ILE A 120 -14.02 5.41 7.03
C ILE A 120 -13.67 5.76 5.57
N THR A 121 -14.53 6.51 4.90
CA THR A 121 -14.30 6.97 3.52
C THR A 121 -13.11 7.93 3.43
N ASN A 122 -12.76 8.64 4.51
CA ASN A 122 -11.55 9.46 4.49
C ASN A 122 -10.28 8.61 4.34
N PHE A 123 -10.25 7.39 4.87
CA PHE A 123 -9.07 6.53 4.74
C PHE A 123 -8.83 6.03 3.31
N THR A 124 -9.83 6.09 2.43
CA THR A 124 -9.74 5.55 1.06
C THR A 124 -9.99 6.57 -0.04
N GLU A 125 -10.63 7.71 0.27
CA GLU A 125 -11.05 8.71 -0.72
C GLU A 125 -10.59 10.13 -0.38
N ASN A 126 -10.16 10.41 0.85
CA ASN A 126 -9.61 11.71 1.21
C ASN A 126 -8.09 11.71 0.92
N PRO A 127 -7.61 12.49 -0.06
CA PRO A 127 -6.22 12.47 -0.47
C PRO A 127 -5.27 12.90 0.66
N THR A 128 -5.70 13.85 1.50
CA THR A 128 -4.91 14.32 2.64
C THR A 128 -4.69 13.21 3.68
N THR A 129 -5.74 12.46 3.99
CA THR A 129 -5.70 11.34 4.95
C THR A 129 -4.87 10.18 4.43
N VAL A 130 -5.03 9.83 3.16
CA VAL A 130 -4.27 8.76 2.50
C VAL A 130 -2.77 9.11 2.43
N GLN A 131 -2.43 10.37 2.13
CA GLN A 131 -1.03 10.82 2.12
C GLN A 131 -0.41 10.81 3.52
N PHE A 132 -1.16 11.21 4.54
CA PHE A 132 -0.72 11.18 5.94
C PHE A 132 -0.51 9.75 6.45
N ASP A 133 -1.48 8.85 6.23
CA ASP A 133 -1.40 7.44 6.60
C ASP A 133 -0.19 6.75 5.95
N HIS A 134 0.01 6.96 4.65
CA HIS A 134 1.17 6.41 3.94
C HIS A 134 2.50 6.91 4.54
N ARG A 135 2.62 8.20 4.86
CA ARG A 135 3.83 8.78 5.46
C ARG A 135 4.11 8.25 6.86
N ILE A 136 3.08 8.03 7.66
CA ILE A 136 3.18 7.37 8.97
C ILE A 136 3.64 5.93 8.81
N LEU A 137 3.02 5.19 7.90
CA LEU A 137 3.36 3.80 7.60
C LEU A 137 4.77 3.64 7.07
N VAL A 138 5.34 4.64 6.36
CA VAL A 138 6.74 4.64 5.93
C VAL A 138 7.70 4.97 7.08
N SER A 139 7.29 5.81 8.03
CA SER A 139 8.15 6.26 9.14
C SER A 139 8.25 5.26 10.30
N HIS A 140 7.26 4.39 10.48
CA HIS A 140 7.26 3.36 11.52
C HIS A 140 8.18 2.13 11.26
N PRO A 141 8.35 1.58 10.04
CA PRO A 141 9.15 0.38 9.80
C PRO A 141 10.64 0.57 10.10
N THR A 142 11.15 1.81 10.06
CA THR A 142 12.55 2.11 10.41
C THR A 142 12.86 1.95 11.90
N CYS A 143 11.87 1.86 12.79
CA CYS A 143 12.09 1.68 14.23
C CYS A 143 12.06 0.21 14.69
N LEU A 144 11.84 -0.76 13.79
CA LEU A 144 11.68 -2.18 14.13
C LEU A 144 12.89 -3.06 13.74
N ILE A 145 13.98 -2.45 13.26
CA ILE A 145 15.29 -3.06 12.97
C ILE A 145 16.34 -2.32 13.79
#